data_AF-A0A968C189-F1
#
_entry.id   AF-A0A968C189-F1
#
_cell.length_a   1.000
_cell.length_b   1.000
_cell.length_c   1.000
_cell.angle_alpha   90.00
_cell.angle_beta   90.00
_cell.angle_gamma   90.00
#
_symmetry.space_group_name_H-M   'P 1'
#
loop_
_entity.id
_entity.type
_entity.pdbx_description
1 polymer ?
#
loop_
_entity_poly.entity_id
_entity_poly.type
_entity_poly.pdbx_seq_one_letter_code
_entity_poly.pdbx_strand_id
1 'polypeptide(L)'
;MPEIEPSTPLGPEAVELSPAELRARRWLIIGLVVAGLLLLGLIVLLVLLSMDAYQAAYAGTGPSPGTVVVGLLRDAAIIFVAFETLIIGLLLIILMLQVQSLIVLLRDEIRPMLEAANETLATVRGTTQFVSHNVVSPMMKWSGYLAGLQRVVREISGLREGGDEET
;
A
#
# COMPACT_ATOMS: atom_id res chain seq x y z
N MET A 1 -29.53 -31.95 36.82
CA MET A 1 -29.86 -31.09 35.67
C MET A 1 -29.28 -29.73 35.98
N PRO A 2 -28.30 -29.21 35.22
CA PRO A 2 -27.80 -27.86 35.46
C PRO A 2 -28.79 -26.85 34.87
N GLU A 3 -29.22 -25.91 35.70
CA GLU A 3 -30.05 -24.76 35.36
C GLU A 3 -29.32 -23.92 34.29
N ILE A 4 -29.90 -23.76 33.11
CA ILE A 4 -29.38 -22.85 32.09
C ILE A 4 -29.91 -21.46 32.43
N GLU A 5 -29.05 -20.59 32.97
CA GLU A 5 -29.38 -19.18 33.16
C GLU A 5 -29.68 -18.52 31.80
N PRO A 6 -30.76 -17.72 31.70
CA PRO A 6 -31.12 -17.05 30.46
C PRO A 6 -30.08 -15.98 30.13
N SER A 7 -29.44 -16.12 28.98
CA SER A 7 -28.58 -15.11 28.37
C SER A 7 -29.32 -13.78 28.32
N THR A 8 -28.87 -12.83 29.15
CA THR A 8 -29.29 -11.42 29.08
C THR A 8 -29.06 -10.93 27.64
N PRO A 9 -30.08 -10.37 26.96
CA PRO A 9 -29.88 -9.84 25.63
C PRO A 9 -28.96 -8.65 25.75
N LEU A 10 -27.78 -8.76 25.11
CA LEU A 10 -26.87 -7.65 24.88
C LEU A 10 -27.70 -6.50 24.31
N GLY A 11 -27.81 -5.41 25.08
CA GLY A 11 -28.37 -4.14 24.62
C GLY A 11 -27.61 -3.67 23.37
N PRO A 12 -28.14 -2.65 22.66
CA PRO A 12 -27.53 -2.19 21.43
C PRO A 12 -26.07 -1.89 21.73
N GLU A 13 -25.15 -2.55 21.02
CA GLU A 13 -23.74 -2.20 21.04
C GLU A 13 -23.66 -0.71 20.72
N ALA A 14 -23.61 0.11 21.76
CA ALA A 14 -23.16 1.48 21.64
C ALA A 14 -21.76 1.33 21.07
N VAL A 15 -21.60 1.70 19.80
CA VAL A 15 -20.31 1.81 19.14
C VAL A 15 -19.55 2.86 19.95
N GLU A 16 -18.85 2.42 21.00
CA GLU A 16 -18.00 3.27 21.83
C GLU A 16 -16.80 3.64 20.97
N LEU A 17 -16.89 4.82 20.36
CA LEU A 17 -15.80 5.40 19.58
C LEU A 17 -14.51 5.37 20.40
N SER A 18 -13.45 4.80 19.82
CA SER A 18 -12.17 4.62 20.51
C SER A 18 -11.60 5.99 20.92
N PRO A 19 -10.93 6.11 22.08
CA PRO A 19 -10.27 7.35 22.50
C PRO A 19 -9.22 7.88 21.48
N ALA A 20 -8.80 7.06 20.50
CA ALA A 20 -7.99 7.50 19.38
C ALA A 20 -8.77 8.31 18.33
N GLU A 21 -10.00 7.90 17.99
CA GLU A 21 -10.84 8.56 16.99
C GLU A 21 -11.31 9.94 17.45
N LEU A 22 -11.62 10.06 18.75
CA LEU A 22 -11.98 11.33 19.37
C LEU A 22 -10.83 12.35 19.28
N ARG A 23 -9.57 11.90 19.45
CA ARG A 23 -8.39 12.77 19.31
C ARG A 23 -8.20 13.20 17.87
N ALA A 24 -8.21 12.28 16.91
CA ALA A 24 -8.06 12.60 15.49
C ALA A 24 -9.13 13.60 15.03
N ARG A 25 -10.39 13.38 15.40
CA ARG A 25 -11.50 14.27 15.09
C ARG A 25 -11.30 15.67 15.67
N ARG A 26 -10.76 15.78 16.89
CA ARG A 26 -10.52 17.08 17.54
C ARG A 26 -9.44 17.89 16.82
N TRP A 27 -8.36 17.26 16.38
CA TRP A 27 -7.32 17.93 15.57
C TRP A 27 -7.85 18.37 14.20
N LEU A 28 -8.67 17.53 13.56
CA LEU A 28 -9.35 17.91 12.31
C LEU A 28 -10.29 19.10 12.50
N ILE A 29 -11.10 19.10 13.56
CA ILE A 29 -12.01 20.22 13.86
C ILE A 29 -11.20 21.50 14.14
N ILE A 30 -10.13 21.43 14.92
CA ILE A 30 -9.28 22.60 15.20
C ILE A 30 -8.67 23.14 13.89
N GLY A 31 -8.12 22.28 13.04
CA GLY A 31 -7.57 22.68 11.74
C GLY A 31 -8.62 23.36 10.84
N LEU A 32 -9.83 22.80 10.78
CA LEU A 32 -10.94 23.35 10.00
C LEU A 32 -11.42 24.70 10.55
N VAL A 33 -11.52 24.84 11.87
CA VAL A 33 -11.91 26.10 12.52
C VAL A 33 -10.86 27.19 12.29
N VAL A 34 -9.57 26.87 12.43
CA VAL A 34 -8.47 27.82 12.17
C VAL A 34 -8.45 28.25 10.70
N ALA A 35 -8.61 27.30 9.77
CA ALA A 35 -8.70 27.60 8.35
C ALA A 35 -9.92 28.48 8.02
N GLY A 36 -11.08 28.19 8.63
CA GLY A 36 -12.30 28.99 8.48
C GLY A 36 -12.15 30.41 9.01
N LEU A 37 -11.54 30.59 10.19
CA LEU A 37 -11.28 31.91 10.76
C LEU A 37 -10.29 32.73 9.93
N LEU A 38 -9.23 32.11 9.41
CA LEU A 38 -8.29 32.77 8.48
C LEU A 38 -8.98 33.24 7.21
N LEU A 39 -9.82 32.40 6.62
CA LEU A 39 -10.56 32.72 5.40
C LEU A 39 -11.57 33.85 5.65
N LEU A 40 -12.30 33.79 6.76
CA LEU A 40 -13.24 34.84 7.15
C LEU A 40 -12.53 36.17 7.42
N GLY A 41 -11.37 36.14 8.09
CA GLY A 41 -10.52 37.32 8.28
C GLY A 41 -10.01 37.93 6.97
N LEU A 42 -9.58 37.10 6.02
CA LEU A 42 -9.19 37.53 4.68
C LEU A 42 -10.37 38.22 3.94
N ILE A 43 -11.56 37.63 4.00
CA ILE A 43 -12.77 38.22 3.39
C ILE A 43 -13.08 39.58 4.02
N VAL A 44 -13.08 39.67 5.35
CA VAL A 44 -13.34 40.94 6.05
C VAL A 44 -12.30 41.99 5.68
N LEU A 45 -11.02 41.63 5.65
CA LEU A 45 -9.93 42.52 5.23
C LEU A 45 -10.17 43.05 3.81
N LEU A 46 -10.53 42.17 2.86
CA LEU A 46 -10.81 42.59 1.49
C LEU A 46 -12.03 43.51 1.39
N VAL A 47 -13.08 43.25 2.16
CA VAL A 47 -14.26 44.11 2.21
C VAL A 47 -13.92 45.49 2.77
N LEU A 48 -13.13 45.57 3.85
CA LEU A 48 -12.71 46.84 4.45
C LEU A 48 -11.85 47.65 3.48
N LEU A 49 -10.84 47.02 2.87
CA LEU A 49 -9.99 47.67 1.86
C LEU A 49 -10.79 48.12 0.63
N SER A 50 -11.82 47.36 0.25
CA SER A 50 -12.72 47.73 -0.84
C SER A 50 -13.57 48.94 -0.46
N MET A 51 -14.12 48.98 0.76
CA MET A 51 -14.94 50.07 1.26
C MET A 51 -14.16 51.39 1.33
N ASP A 52 -12.94 51.38 1.89
CA ASP A 52 -12.08 52.56 2.00
C ASP A 52 -11.74 53.14 0.63
N ALA A 53 -11.49 52.26 -0.34
CA ALA A 53 -11.15 52.67 -1.68
C ALA A 53 -12.35 53.17 -2.51
N TYR A 54 -13.54 52.60 -2.30
CA TYR A 54 -14.77 53.13 -2.89
C TYR A 54 -15.06 54.56 -2.37
N GLN A 55 -14.85 54.82 -1.08
CA GLN A 55 -15.03 56.16 -0.50
C GLN A 55 -14.00 57.17 -1.03
N ALA A 56 -12.73 56.76 -1.17
CA ALA A 56 -11.67 57.62 -1.71
C ALA A 56 -11.88 57.98 -3.20
N ALA A 57 -12.44 57.05 -3.99
CA ALA A 57 -12.79 57.32 -5.39
C ALA A 57 -13.93 58.34 -5.53
N TYR A 58 -14.93 58.30 -4.64
CA TYR A 58 -16.02 59.28 -4.60
C TYR A 58 -15.56 60.68 -4.17
N ALA A 59 -14.50 60.78 -3.36
CA ALA A 59 -13.93 62.06 -2.91
C ALA A 59 -13.01 62.74 -3.94
N GLY A 60 -12.75 62.12 -5.10
CA GLY A 60 -11.94 62.69 -6.18
C GLY A 60 -10.42 62.76 -5.91
N THR A 61 -9.96 62.15 -4.82
CA THR A 61 -8.56 62.14 -4.39
C THR A 61 -7.89 60.77 -4.49
N GLY A 62 -8.65 59.72 -4.86
CA GLY A 62 -8.20 58.33 -4.85
C GLY A 62 -7.74 57.76 -6.21
N PRO A 63 -7.01 56.63 -6.20
CA PRO A 63 -6.69 55.86 -7.40
C PRO A 63 -7.95 55.44 -8.18
N SER A 64 -7.83 55.21 -9.49
CA SER A 64 -8.98 54.73 -10.28
C SER A 64 -9.51 53.41 -9.69
N PRO A 65 -10.84 53.18 -9.65
CA PRO A 65 -11.44 51.99 -9.04
C PRO A 65 -10.83 50.66 -9.50
N GLY A 66 -10.35 50.59 -10.75
CA GLY A 66 -9.69 49.40 -11.28
C GLY A 66 -8.34 49.07 -10.62
N THR A 67 -7.53 50.08 -10.28
CA THR A 67 -6.20 49.86 -9.67
C THR A 67 -6.30 49.33 -8.24
N VAL A 68 -7.33 49.77 -7.51
CA VAL A 68 -7.69 49.28 -6.19
C VAL A 68 -8.01 47.80 -6.23
N VAL A 69 -8.95 47.40 -7.11
CA VAL A 69 -9.41 46.01 -7.20
C VAL A 69 -8.26 45.07 -7.55
N VAL A 70 -7.39 45.49 -8.48
CA VAL A 70 -6.19 44.72 -8.86
C VAL A 70 -5.21 44.58 -7.69
N GLY A 71 -5.01 45.63 -6.89
CA GLY A 71 -4.17 45.60 -5.68
C GLY A 71 -4.70 44.62 -4.64
N LEU A 72 -6.00 44.70 -4.32
CA LEU A 72 -6.66 43.79 -3.38
C LEU A 72 -6.56 42.33 -3.84
N LEU A 73 -6.78 42.09 -5.13
CA LEU A 73 -6.73 40.74 -5.69
C LEU A 73 -5.31 40.17 -5.66
N ARG A 74 -4.29 41.01 -5.94
CA ARG A 74 -2.87 40.64 -5.83
C ARG A 74 -2.50 40.29 -4.40
N ASP A 75 -2.87 41.14 -3.44
CA ASP A 75 -2.51 40.93 -2.04
C ASP A 75 -3.20 39.69 -1.46
N ALA A 76 -4.47 39.46 -1.82
CA ALA A 76 -5.17 38.22 -1.50
C ALA A 76 -4.49 36.99 -2.11
N ALA A 77 -4.10 37.06 -3.38
CA ALA A 77 -3.41 35.97 -4.06
C ALA A 77 -2.05 35.65 -3.41
N ILE A 78 -1.29 36.67 -3.00
CA ILE A 78 -0.01 36.47 -2.31
C ILE A 78 -0.22 35.77 -0.95
N ILE A 79 -1.19 36.22 -0.15
CA ILE A 79 -1.49 35.60 1.16
C ILE A 79 -1.96 34.16 0.97
N PHE A 80 -2.84 33.91 -0.01
CA PHE A 80 -3.33 32.58 -0.32
C PHE A 80 -2.21 31.64 -0.74
N VAL A 81 -1.35 32.06 -1.68
CA VAL A 81 -0.20 31.26 -2.13
C VAL A 81 0.80 31.05 -0.99
N ALA A 82 1.06 32.04 -0.15
CA ALA A 82 1.94 31.90 1.02
C ALA A 82 1.40 30.86 2.02
N PHE A 83 0.08 30.84 2.25
CA PHE A 83 -0.56 29.86 3.11
C PHE A 83 -0.56 28.45 2.50
N GLU A 84 -0.91 28.34 1.21
CA GLU A 84 -0.88 27.08 0.48
C GLU A 84 0.53 26.48 0.43
N THR A 85 1.55 27.30 0.17
CA THR A 85 2.95 26.84 0.15
C THR A 85 3.44 26.36 1.51
N LEU A 86 2.97 26.95 2.62
CA LEU A 86 3.25 26.45 3.97
C LEU A 86 2.66 25.04 4.17
N ILE A 87 1.40 24.84 3.74
CA ILE A 87 0.73 23.54 3.83
C ILE A 87 1.46 22.50 2.96
N ILE A 88 1.75 22.84 1.70
CA ILE A 88 2.50 21.96 0.80
C ILE A 88 3.86 21.63 1.41
N GLY A 89 4.57 22.61 1.97
CA GLY A 89 5.85 22.40 2.64
C GLY A 89 5.75 21.40 3.80
N LEU A 90 4.74 21.53 4.65
CA LEU A 90 4.47 20.57 5.73
C LEU A 90 4.13 19.18 5.18
N LEU A 91 3.30 19.10 4.15
CA LEU A 91 2.95 17.83 3.49
C LEU A 91 4.19 17.15 2.89
N LEU A 92 5.11 17.92 2.31
CA LEU A 92 6.37 17.39 1.81
C LEU A 92 7.24 16.83 2.94
N ILE A 93 7.31 17.50 4.10
CA ILE A 93 8.03 16.97 5.27
C ILE A 93 7.42 15.62 5.69
N ILE A 94 6.09 15.55 5.82
CA ILE A 94 5.39 14.31 6.17
C ILE A 94 5.68 13.22 5.12
N LEU A 95 5.59 13.56 3.82
CA LEU A 95 5.89 12.63 2.73
C LEU A 95 7.32 12.09 2.83
N MET A 96 8.31 12.93 3.14
CA MET A 96 9.69 12.47 3.31
C MET A 96 9.83 11.50 4.48
N LEU A 97 9.15 11.76 5.61
CA LEU A 97 9.11 10.82 6.74
C LEU A 97 8.43 9.50 6.37
N GLN A 98 7.35 9.54 5.57
CA GLN A 98 6.70 8.32 5.08
C GLN A 98 7.62 7.50 4.17
N VAL A 99 8.33 8.16 3.24
CA VAL A 99 9.31 7.50 2.39
C VAL A 99 10.43 6.88 3.22
N GLN A 100 10.92 7.57 4.25
CA GLN A 100 11.90 7.00 5.19
C GLN A 100 11.37 5.75 5.87
N SER A 101 10.13 5.76 6.36
CA SER A 101 9.51 4.58 6.96
C SER A 101 9.40 3.42 5.97
N LEU A 102 9.03 3.68 4.72
CA LEU A 102 8.96 2.67 3.67
C LEU A 102 10.33 2.08 3.36
N ILE A 103 11.37 2.90 3.31
CA ILE A 103 12.76 2.44 3.11
C ILE A 103 13.20 1.53 4.27
N VAL A 104 12.89 1.93 5.52
CA VAL A 104 13.18 1.12 6.70
C VAL A 104 12.47 -0.22 6.61
N LEU A 105 11.16 -0.24 6.32
CA LEU A 105 10.41 -1.49 6.23
C LEU A 105 10.94 -2.42 5.12
N LEU A 106 11.23 -1.84 3.95
CA LEU A 106 11.79 -2.60 2.83
C LEU A 106 13.13 -3.23 3.21
N ARG A 107 13.99 -2.49 3.92
CA ARG A 107 15.32 -2.96 4.31
C ARG A 107 15.28 -3.96 5.45
N ASP A 108 14.44 -3.73 6.46
CA ASP A 108 14.50 -4.44 7.73
C ASP A 108 13.55 -5.66 7.73
N GLU A 109 12.50 -5.68 6.92
CA GLU A 109 11.63 -6.87 6.77
C GLU A 109 11.67 -7.50 5.39
N ILE A 110 11.49 -6.73 4.31
CA ILE A 110 11.33 -7.31 2.96
C ILE A 110 12.65 -7.88 2.42
N ARG A 111 13.77 -7.17 2.60
CA ARG A 111 15.08 -7.63 2.12
C ARG A 111 15.50 -8.97 2.75
N PRO A 112 15.40 -9.17 4.08
CA PRO A 112 15.64 -10.49 4.68
C PRO A 112 14.71 -11.59 4.15
N MET A 113 13.44 -11.29 3.87
CA MET A 113 12.53 -12.28 3.28
C MET A 113 12.99 -12.73 1.89
N LEU A 114 13.51 -11.80 1.07
CA LEU A 114 14.09 -12.13 -0.24
C LEU A 114 15.37 -12.98 -0.12
N GLU A 115 16.21 -12.69 0.86
CA GLU A 115 17.41 -13.49 1.16
C GLU A 115 17.02 -14.93 1.57
N ALA A 116 16.06 -15.07 2.49
CA ALA A 116 15.56 -16.37 2.94
C ALA A 116 14.88 -17.16 1.80
N ALA A 117 14.17 -16.46 0.90
CA ALA A 117 13.59 -17.08 -0.28
C ALA A 117 14.68 -17.61 -1.24
N ASN A 118 15.77 -16.85 -1.45
CA ASN A 118 16.91 -17.31 -2.25
C ASN A 118 17.60 -18.54 -1.63
N GLU A 119 17.81 -18.55 -0.32
CA GLU A 119 18.37 -19.70 0.40
C GLU A 119 17.44 -20.93 0.31
N THR A 120 16.13 -20.71 0.42
CA THR A 120 15.12 -21.76 0.24
C THR A 120 15.18 -22.34 -1.17
N LEU A 121 15.26 -21.49 -2.20
CA LEU A 121 15.41 -21.95 -3.59
C LEU A 121 16.71 -22.73 -3.79
N ALA A 122 17.81 -22.30 -3.20
CA ALA A 122 19.09 -23.04 -3.24
C ALA A 122 18.97 -24.41 -2.56
N THR A 123 18.36 -24.46 -1.37
CA THR A 123 18.12 -25.69 -0.61
C THR A 123 17.18 -26.66 -1.35
N VAL A 124 16.09 -26.16 -1.95
CA VAL A 124 15.15 -26.97 -2.73
C VAL A 124 15.82 -27.54 -3.97
N ARG A 125 16.63 -26.74 -4.69
CA ARG A 125 17.42 -27.22 -5.82
C ARG A 125 18.42 -28.30 -5.38
N GLY A 126 19.13 -28.08 -4.28
CA GLY A 126 20.08 -29.03 -3.70
C GLY A 126 19.39 -30.35 -3.31
N THR A 127 18.24 -30.27 -2.63
CA THR A 127 17.43 -31.43 -2.25
C THR A 127 16.95 -32.20 -3.48
N THR A 128 16.45 -31.49 -4.49
CA THR A 128 16.01 -32.11 -5.75
C THR A 128 17.17 -32.81 -6.45
N GLN A 129 18.36 -32.18 -6.50
CA GLN A 129 19.55 -32.78 -7.11
C GLN A 129 20.02 -34.00 -6.31
N PHE A 130 20.01 -33.95 -4.98
CA PHE A 130 20.37 -35.06 -4.10
C PHE A 130 19.44 -36.25 -4.30
N VAL A 131 18.12 -36.02 -4.27
CA VAL A 131 17.11 -37.06 -4.52
C VAL A 131 17.26 -37.64 -5.92
N SER A 132 17.50 -36.79 -6.92
CA SER A 132 17.72 -37.21 -8.31
C SER A 132 18.94 -38.14 -8.46
N HIS A 133 20.08 -37.81 -7.85
CA HIS A 133 21.32 -38.56 -8.00
C HIS A 133 21.36 -39.82 -7.12
N ASN A 134 20.92 -39.72 -5.88
CA ASN A 134 21.09 -40.77 -4.88
C ASN A 134 19.90 -41.72 -4.78
N VAL A 135 18.70 -41.30 -5.21
CA VAL A 135 17.50 -42.13 -5.13
C VAL A 135 16.97 -42.46 -6.52
N VAL A 136 16.61 -41.45 -7.32
CA VAL A 136 15.90 -41.66 -8.59
C VAL A 136 16.78 -42.35 -9.64
N SER A 137 18.01 -41.86 -9.84
CA SER A 137 18.96 -42.42 -10.81
C SER A 137 19.25 -43.92 -10.58
N PRO A 138 19.62 -44.37 -9.36
CA PRO A 138 19.84 -45.80 -9.13
C PRO A 138 18.57 -46.62 -9.37
N MET A 139 17.39 -46.14 -8.96
CA MET A 139 16.15 -46.90 -9.10
C MET A 139 15.76 -47.08 -10.57
N MET A 140 15.94 -46.05 -11.40
CA MET A 140 15.76 -46.16 -12.85
C MET A 140 16.72 -47.16 -13.50
N LYS A 141 17.99 -47.17 -13.08
CA LYS A 141 18.97 -48.15 -13.58
C LYS A 141 18.54 -49.58 -13.24
N TRP A 142 18.11 -49.82 -11.99
CA TRP A 142 17.59 -51.13 -11.57
C TRP A 142 16.37 -51.58 -12.38
N SER A 143 15.38 -50.71 -12.55
CA SER A 143 14.22 -51.03 -13.39
C SER A 143 14.60 -51.26 -14.85
N GLY A 144 15.56 -50.48 -15.38
CA GLY A 144 16.07 -50.62 -16.75
C GLY A 144 16.74 -51.96 -16.99
N TYR A 145 17.56 -52.44 -16.04
CA TYR A 145 18.17 -53.77 -16.13
C TYR A 145 17.13 -54.89 -16.10
N LEU A 146 16.14 -54.81 -15.20
CA LEU A 146 15.05 -55.79 -15.12
C LEU A 146 14.21 -55.82 -16.40
N ALA A 147 13.86 -54.67 -16.95
CA ALA A 147 13.12 -54.56 -18.20
C ALA A 147 13.92 -55.10 -19.40
N GLY A 148 15.22 -54.80 -19.45
CA GLY A 148 16.13 -55.33 -20.48
C GLY A 148 16.22 -56.86 -20.41
N LEU A 149 16.36 -57.42 -19.21
CA LEU A 149 16.40 -58.87 -18.99
C LEU A 149 15.10 -59.56 -19.41
N GLN A 150 13.95 -59.00 -19.01
CA GLN A 150 12.64 -59.50 -19.44
C GLN A 150 12.47 -59.46 -20.96
N ARG A 151 13.04 -58.46 -21.64
CA ARG A 151 12.97 -58.36 -23.10
C ARG A 151 13.79 -59.45 -23.77
N VAL A 152 15.02 -59.68 -23.31
CA VAL A 152 15.87 -60.78 -23.81
C VAL A 152 15.20 -62.14 -23.64
N VAL A 153 14.64 -62.41 -22.46
CA VAL A 153 13.93 -63.67 -22.20
C VAL A 153 12.74 -63.85 -23.14
N ARG A 154 11.98 -62.78 -23.40
CA ARG A 154 10.81 -62.80 -24.29
C ARG A 154 11.18 -62.99 -25.75
N GLU A 155 12.28 -62.37 -26.21
CA GLU A 155 12.82 -62.58 -27.56
C GLU A 155 13.27 -64.03 -27.75
N ILE A 156 13.97 -64.60 -26.76
CA ILE A 156 14.45 -66.00 -26.81
C ILE A 156 13.28 -66.99 -26.75
N SER A 157 12.25 -66.73 -25.92
CA SER A 157 11.07 -67.60 -25.86
C SER A 157 10.22 -67.49 -27.13
N GLY A 158 10.07 -66.29 -27.70
CA GLY A 158 9.33 -66.08 -28.95
C GLY A 158 9.99 -66.76 -30.16
N LEU A 159 11.32 -66.88 -30.18
CA LEU A 159 12.06 -67.64 -31.20
C LEU A 159 11.87 -69.17 -31.08
N ARG A 160 11.44 -69.68 -29.92
CA ARG A 160 11.18 -71.10 -29.66
C ARG A 160 9.80 -71.54 -30.13
N GLU A 161 8.85 -70.62 -30.32
CA GLU A 161 7.47 -70.90 -30.74
C GLU A 161 7.22 -70.71 -32.25
N GLY A 162 8.16 -70.15 -33.02
CA GLY A 162 8.03 -69.96 -34.48
C GLY A 162 8.41 -71.19 -35.34
N GLY A 163 8.57 -72.37 -34.75
CA GLY A 163 9.05 -73.58 -35.44
C GLY A 163 7.96 -74.56 -35.90
N ASP A 164 6.70 -74.34 -35.55
CA ASP A 164 5.61 -75.30 -35.77
C ASP A 164 4.45 -74.67 -36.56
N GLU A 165 4.71 -74.18 -37.78
CA GLU A 165 3.64 -73.92 -38.76
C GLU A 165 4.20 -74.12 -40.18
N GLU A 166 4.53 -75.38 -40.47
CA GLU A 166 4.70 -75.91 -41.83
C GLU A 166 3.53 -76.85 -42.12
N THR A 167 2.49 -76.35 -42.80
CA THR A 167 1.67 -77.07 -43.79
C THR A 167 0.98 -76.07 -44.70
#